data_AF-M7AQ00-F1
#
_entry.id   AF-M7AQ00-F1
#
_cell.length_a   1.000
_cell.length_b   1.000
_cell.length_c   1.000
_cell.angle_alpha   90.00
_cell.angle_beta   90.00
_cell.angle_gamma   90.00
#
_symmetry.space_group_name_H-M   'P 1'
#
loop_
_entity.id
_entity.type
_entity.pdbx_description
1 polymer ?
#
loop_
_entity_poly.entity_id
_entity_poly.type
_entity_poly.pdbx_seq_one_letter_code
_entity_poly.pdbx_strand_id
1 'polypeptide(L)'
;MVGWRVIYYIFTDRVGAVPRLRLATERHLRTLIVENQKGWQDVSMMRIHWFTQCLDPAICRKAQTRGMAWRPRWHDKSHLNKYFQLHKPTKILSPEYCWDEAIGPCGDIRISRLLWAKKQRSVVRPTDQ
;
A
#
# COMPACT_ATOMS: atom_id res chain seq x y z
N MET A 1 15.09 7.12 -3.52
CA MET A 1 16.20 6.82 -2.58
C MET A 1 17.40 6.30 -3.37
N VAL A 2 17.94 7.11 -4.28
CA VAL A 2 19.15 6.77 -5.04
C VAL A 2 20.36 7.12 -4.18
N GLY A 3 21.39 6.26 -4.16
CA GLY A 3 22.55 6.42 -3.29
C GLY A 3 22.38 5.91 -1.85
N TRP A 4 21.20 5.38 -1.50
CA TRP A 4 20.93 4.82 -0.17
C TRP A 4 20.69 3.31 -0.25
N ARG A 5 21.02 2.60 0.82
CA ARG A 5 20.67 1.18 0.99
C ARG A 5 19.15 1.03 1.11
N VAL A 6 18.55 0.17 0.29
CA VAL A 6 17.10 -0.02 0.24
C VAL A 6 16.76 -1.52 0.26
N ILE A 7 15.78 -1.91 1.08
CA ILE A 7 15.21 -3.25 1.07
C ILE A 7 13.74 -3.13 0.65
N TYR A 8 13.40 -3.71 -0.50
CA TYR A 8 12.04 -3.80 -1.01
C TYR A 8 11.37 -5.05 -0.44
N TYR A 9 10.19 -4.90 0.17
CA TYR A 9 9.37 -6.02 0.63
C TYR A 9 8.18 -6.22 -0.32
N ILE A 10 8.07 -7.40 -0.90
CA ILE A 10 6.96 -7.80 -1.78
C ILE A 10 6.09 -8.81 -1.04
N PHE A 11 4.85 -8.43 -0.76
CA PHE A 11 3.84 -9.33 -0.21
C PHE A 11 3.05 -9.95 -1.36
N THR A 12 3.07 -11.28 -1.49
CA THR A 12 2.34 -11.97 -2.56
C THR A 12 1.89 -13.37 -2.14
N ASP A 13 0.77 -13.80 -2.68
CA ASP A 13 0.29 -15.19 -2.63
C ASP A 13 0.98 -16.08 -3.68
N ARG A 14 1.65 -15.50 -4.67
CA ARG A 14 2.24 -16.20 -5.83
C ARG A 14 3.71 -15.81 -6.04
N VAL A 15 4.59 -16.46 -5.30
CA VAL A 15 6.05 -16.21 -5.36
C VAL A 15 6.62 -16.38 -6.76
N GLY A 16 6.13 -17.37 -7.52
CA GLY A 16 6.60 -17.61 -8.90
C GLY A 16 6.27 -16.48 -9.89
N ALA A 17 5.30 -15.62 -9.58
CA ALA A 17 4.94 -14.49 -10.41
C ALA A 17 5.80 -13.24 -10.14
N VAL A 18 6.66 -13.26 -9.12
CA VAL A 18 7.54 -12.12 -8.80
C VAL A 18 8.66 -12.05 -9.84
N PRO A 19 8.78 -10.94 -10.59
CA PRO A 19 9.79 -10.82 -11.63
C PRO A 19 11.20 -10.80 -11.02
N ARG A 20 12.14 -11.45 -11.70
CA ARG A 20 13.56 -11.39 -11.36
C ARG A 20 14.13 -10.06 -11.84
N LEU A 21 14.18 -9.07 -10.95
CA LEU A 21 14.72 -7.75 -11.24
C LEU A 21 16.22 -7.70 -10.92
N ARG A 22 17.01 -7.14 -11.83
CA ARG A 22 18.42 -6.78 -11.54
C ARG A 22 18.42 -5.49 -10.72
N LEU A 23 18.76 -5.60 -9.44
CA LEU A 23 18.84 -4.44 -8.55
C LEU A 23 20.25 -3.84 -8.56
N ALA A 24 20.33 -2.52 -8.37
CA ALA A 24 21.60 -1.83 -8.16
C ALA A 24 22.25 -2.26 -6.83
N THR A 25 23.55 -1.98 -6.68
CA THR A 25 24.32 -2.25 -5.45
C THR A 25 23.60 -1.73 -4.19
N GLU A 26 23.72 -2.46 -3.08
CA GLU A 26 23.06 -2.15 -1.80
C GLU A 26 21.53 -2.10 -1.86
N ARG A 27 20.91 -2.74 -2.87
CA ARG A 27 19.45 -2.90 -2.94
C ARG A 27 19.06 -4.37 -2.93
N HIS A 28 18.12 -4.70 -2.06
CA HIS A 28 17.65 -6.07 -1.87
C HIS A 28 16.14 -6.17 -2.06
N LEU A 29 15.69 -7.32 -2.57
CA LEU A 29 14.28 -7.67 -2.69
C LEU A 29 13.98 -8.83 -1.74
N ARG A 30 12.97 -8.69 -0.88
CA ARG A 30 12.49 -9.73 0.02
C ARG A 30 11.04 -10.04 -0.30
N THR A 31 10.75 -11.29 -0.62
CA THR A 31 9.39 -11.76 -0.88
C THR A 31 8.81 -12.38 0.38
N LEU A 32 7.64 -11.91 0.80
CA LEU A 32 6.87 -12.42 1.93
C LEU A 32 5.59 -13.07 1.38
N ILE A 33 5.38 -14.33 1.76
CA ILE A 33 4.19 -15.08 1.35
C ILE A 33 3.03 -14.63 2.23
N VAL A 34 1.90 -14.27 1.60
CA VAL A 34 0.67 -13.89 2.31
C VAL A 34 -0.52 -14.66 1.77
N GLU A 35 -1.54 -14.81 2.62
CA GLU A 35 -2.78 -15.46 2.25
C GLU A 35 -3.59 -14.63 1.25
N ASN A 36 -4.09 -15.27 0.20
CA ASN A 36 -5.01 -14.60 -0.72
C ASN A 36 -6.38 -14.36 -0.04
N GLN A 37 -7.02 -13.23 -0.34
CA GLN A 37 -8.34 -12.87 0.18
C GLN A 37 -9.39 -12.94 -0.91
N LYS A 38 -10.65 -13.19 -0.54
CA LYS A 38 -11.76 -13.40 -1.49
C LYS A 38 -12.11 -12.15 -2.32
N GLY A 39 -11.92 -10.95 -1.75
CA GLY A 39 -12.25 -9.67 -2.39
C GLY A 39 -11.13 -8.66 -2.27
N TRP A 40 -11.01 -7.76 -3.25
CA TRP A 40 -9.95 -6.73 -3.25
C TRP A 40 -10.07 -5.76 -2.07
N GLN A 41 -11.29 -5.56 -1.54
CA GLN A 41 -11.55 -4.74 -0.36
C GLN A 41 -10.84 -5.35 0.85
N ASP A 42 -10.98 -6.67 1.01
CA ASP A 42 -10.37 -7.43 2.09
C ASP A 42 -8.85 -7.50 1.89
N VAL A 43 -8.35 -7.72 0.66
CA VAL A 43 -6.91 -7.57 0.34
C VAL A 43 -6.39 -6.20 0.78
N SER A 44 -7.11 -5.12 0.47
CA SER A 44 -6.70 -3.75 0.81
C SER A 44 -6.64 -3.52 2.32
N MET A 45 -7.63 -4.02 3.05
CA MET A 45 -7.72 -3.95 4.52
C MET A 45 -6.61 -4.75 5.20
N MET A 46 -6.31 -5.95 4.70
CA MET A 46 -5.30 -6.85 5.28
C MET A 46 -3.87 -6.32 5.17
N ARG A 47 -3.61 -5.33 4.30
CA ARG A 47 -2.27 -4.74 4.15
C ARG A 47 -1.70 -4.20 5.45
N ILE A 48 -2.51 -3.49 6.24
CA ILE A 48 -2.06 -2.94 7.53
C ILE A 48 -1.74 -4.09 8.51
N HIS A 49 -2.53 -5.15 8.49
CA HIS A 49 -2.33 -6.32 9.34
C HIS A 49 -1.02 -7.05 9.00
N TRP A 50 -0.80 -7.39 7.72
CA TRP A 50 0.45 -8.04 7.30
C TRP A 50 1.67 -7.17 7.54
N PHE A 51 1.56 -5.86 7.31
CA PHE A 51 2.64 -4.92 7.61
C PHE A 51 3.00 -4.95 9.10
N THR A 52 1.99 -4.91 9.97
CA THR A 52 2.18 -4.94 11.42
C THR A 52 2.76 -6.28 11.87
N GLN A 53 2.28 -7.40 11.32
CA GLN A 53 2.78 -8.74 11.68
C GLN A 53 4.24 -8.97 11.25
N CYS A 54 4.58 -8.59 10.03
CA CYS A 54 5.86 -8.96 9.43
C CYS A 54 7.02 -8.02 9.82
N LEU A 55 6.74 -6.76 10.14
CA LEU A 55 7.79 -5.78 10.43
C LEU A 55 7.95 -5.49 11.92
N ASP A 56 6.91 -5.65 12.72
CA ASP A 56 7.00 -5.51 14.19
C ASP A 56 6.00 -6.44 14.90
N PRO A 57 6.39 -7.71 15.15
CA PRO A 57 5.55 -8.68 15.83
C PRO A 57 5.07 -8.22 17.22
N ALA A 58 5.76 -7.27 17.86
CA ALA A 58 5.40 -6.75 19.17
C ALA A 58 4.22 -5.77 19.11
N ILE A 59 4.09 -4.98 18.04
CA ILE A 59 2.93 -4.10 17.80
C ILE A 59 1.67 -4.94 17.52
N CYS A 60 1.83 -6.08 16.83
CA CYS A 60 0.70 -6.89 16.40
C CYS A 60 -0.14 -7.48 17.55
N ARG A 61 0.48 -7.76 18.72
CA ARG A 61 -0.24 -8.25 19.91
C ARG A 61 -1.24 -7.24 20.49
N LYS A 62 -1.08 -5.94 20.19
CA LYS A 62 -1.97 -4.87 20.68
C LYS A 62 -3.08 -4.52 19.69
N ALA A 63 -2.90 -4.80 18.40
CA ALA A 63 -3.84 -4.43 17.34
C ALA A 63 -5.01 -5.42 17.16
N GLN A 64 -5.04 -6.51 17.92
CA GLN A 64 -6.15 -7.46 17.91
C GLN A 64 -7.32 -6.92 18.76
N THR A 65 -8.01 -5.90 18.25
CA THR A 65 -9.24 -5.38 18.86
C THR A 65 -10.46 -5.85 18.07
N ARG A 66 -11.31 -6.59 18.80
CA ARG A 66 -12.66 -7.10 18.48
C ARG A 66 -13.49 -6.25 17.50
N GLY A 67 -14.18 -6.94 16.58
CA GLY A 67 -15.46 -6.51 16.00
C GLY A 67 -15.41 -5.83 14.62
N MET A 68 -15.17 -6.58 13.55
CA MET A 68 -15.39 -6.12 12.17
C MET A 68 -16.88 -6.23 11.78
N ALA A 69 -17.72 -5.30 12.23
CA ALA A 69 -19.14 -5.25 11.81
C ALA A 69 -19.48 -4.11 10.84
N TRP A 70 -18.53 -3.21 10.53
CA TRP A 70 -18.79 -2.09 9.62
C TRP A 70 -17.72 -2.04 8.53
N ARG A 71 -18.10 -2.38 7.28
CA ARG A 71 -17.27 -2.16 6.09
C ARG A 71 -17.27 -0.66 5.75
N PRO A 72 -16.18 0.08 5.97
CA PRO A 72 -16.14 1.50 5.68
C PRO A 72 -16.17 1.74 4.16
N ARG A 73 -16.79 2.84 3.73
CA ARG A 73 -16.91 3.23 2.30
C ARG A 73 -15.56 3.36 1.58
N TRP A 74 -14.48 3.65 2.31
CA TRP A 74 -13.12 3.85 1.78
C TRP A 74 -12.07 2.95 2.45
N HIS A 75 -12.47 1.80 2.97
CA HIS A 75 -11.61 0.73 3.50
C HIS A 75 -10.44 1.24 4.39
N ASP A 76 -9.22 0.77 4.12
CA ASP A 76 -8.00 1.10 4.87
C ASP A 76 -7.71 2.59 4.88
N LYS A 77 -8.04 3.30 3.79
CA LYS A 77 -7.84 4.75 3.68
C LYS A 77 -8.71 5.53 4.65
N SER A 78 -9.97 5.13 4.86
CA SER A 78 -10.81 5.79 5.87
C SER A 78 -10.30 5.57 7.29
N HIS A 79 -9.78 4.38 7.60
CA HIS A 79 -9.15 4.12 8.90
C HIS A 79 -7.89 4.97 9.09
N LEU A 80 -7.06 5.07 8.05
CA LEU A 80 -5.85 5.90 8.09
C LEU A 80 -6.18 7.39 8.26
N ASN A 81 -7.21 7.89 7.57
CA ASN A 81 -7.64 9.29 7.72
C ASN A 81 -8.15 9.56 9.14
N LYS A 82 -8.94 8.66 9.73
CA LYS A 82 -9.36 8.77 11.14
C LYS A 82 -8.16 8.75 12.08
N TYR A 83 -7.17 7.90 11.82
CA TYR A 83 -5.94 7.85 12.61
C TYR A 83 -5.19 9.20 12.55
N PHE A 84 -5.04 9.80 11.38
CA PHE A 84 -4.37 11.12 11.25
C PHE A 84 -5.14 12.30 11.84
N GLN A 85 -6.45 12.18 12.00
CA GLN A 85 -7.23 13.17 12.75
C GLN A 85 -6.85 13.16 14.23
N LEU A 86 -6.70 11.97 14.82
CA LEU A 86 -6.34 11.76 16.22
C LEU A 86 -4.83 11.94 16.47
N HIS A 87 -3.99 11.56 15.52
CA HIS A 87 -2.54 11.56 15.63
C HIS A 87 -1.93 12.35 14.46
N LYS A 88 -1.58 13.61 14.72
CA LYS A 88 -1.05 14.50 13.69
C LYS A 88 0.30 13.97 13.17
N PRO A 89 0.46 13.81 11.85
CA PRO A 89 1.72 13.38 11.27
C PRO A 89 2.77 14.49 11.42
N THR A 90 4.04 14.11 11.55
CA THR A 90 5.16 15.07 11.64
C THR A 90 5.48 15.73 10.31
N LYS A 91 5.16 15.07 9.19
CA LYS A 91 5.31 15.60 7.83
C LYS A 91 4.12 15.18 6.96
N ILE A 92 3.66 16.09 6.11
CA ILE A 92 2.65 15.84 5.08
C ILE A 92 3.32 16.02 3.73
N LEU A 93 3.11 15.07 2.82
CA LEU A 93 3.65 15.14 1.46
C LEU A 93 2.64 15.83 0.54
N SER A 94 3.14 16.68 -0.36
CA SER A 94 2.33 17.29 -1.41
C SER A 94 1.84 16.23 -2.42
N PRO A 95 0.79 16.53 -3.21
CA PRO A 95 0.29 15.62 -4.25
C PRO A 95 1.33 15.27 -5.32
N GLU A 96 2.43 16.04 -5.43
CA GLU A 96 3.60 15.72 -6.25
C GLU A 96 4.18 14.32 -5.99
N TYR A 97 4.03 13.81 -4.75
CA TYR A 97 4.49 12.47 -4.36
C TYR A 97 3.45 11.36 -4.62
N CYS A 98 2.28 11.68 -5.19
CA CYS A 98 1.24 10.72 -5.54
C CYS A 98 0.19 11.37 -6.46
N TRP A 99 0.46 11.46 -7.76
CA TRP A 99 -0.38 12.18 -8.73
C TRP A 99 -1.08 11.25 -9.74
N ASP A 100 -2.31 11.62 -10.13
CA ASP A 100 -3.07 10.96 -11.20
C ASP A 100 -3.15 11.89 -12.41
N GLU A 101 -2.53 11.49 -13.52
CA GLU A 101 -2.49 12.31 -14.75
C GLU A 101 -3.88 12.52 -15.36
N ALA A 102 -4.86 11.65 -15.05
CA ALA A 102 -6.22 11.80 -15.54
C ALA A 102 -6.93 13.03 -14.97
N ILE A 103 -6.44 13.61 -13.86
CA ILE A 103 -6.97 14.84 -13.26
C ILE A 103 -6.63 16.07 -14.14
N GLY A 104 -5.61 15.97 -14.99
CA GLY A 104 -5.14 17.06 -15.84
C GLY A 104 -4.07 17.94 -15.17
N PRO A 105 -3.53 18.94 -15.91
CA PRO A 105 -2.51 19.83 -15.39
C PRO A 105 -3.09 20.78 -14.33
N CYS A 106 -2.38 20.94 -13.22
CA CYS A 106 -2.70 21.90 -12.16
C CYS A 106 -1.47 22.79 -11.92
N GLY A 107 -1.68 24.11 -11.83
CA GLY A 107 -0.58 25.08 -11.63
C GLY A 107 0.20 24.90 -10.33
N ASP A 108 -0.40 24.23 -9.34
CA ASP A 108 0.24 23.92 -8.06
C ASP A 108 1.22 22.74 -8.13
N ILE A 109 1.09 21.89 -9.15
CA ILE A 109 1.92 20.69 -9.33
C ILE A 109 3.04 21.01 -10.32
N ARG A 110 4.24 21.24 -9.80
CA ARG A 110 5.41 21.58 -10.62
C ARG A 110 6.17 20.34 -11.06
N ILE A 111 6.27 19.34 -10.19
CA ILE A 111 7.02 18.11 -10.47
C ILE A 111 6.23 16.90 -9.99
N SER A 112 5.88 15.99 -10.91
CA SER A 112 5.30 14.69 -10.56
C SER A 112 6.40 13.66 -10.27
N ARG A 113 6.53 13.24 -9.01
CA ARG A 113 7.57 12.30 -8.54
C ARG A 113 7.12 10.84 -8.56
N LEU A 114 5.82 10.62 -8.35
CA LEU A 114 5.19 9.31 -8.42
C LEU A 114 3.84 9.45 -9.12
N LEU A 115 3.63 8.65 -10.16
CA LEU A 115 2.44 8.68 -11.00
C LEU A 115 1.60 7.43 -10.81
N TRP A 116 0.28 7.59 -10.91
CA TRP A 116 -0.65 6.47 -10.93
C TRP A 116 -0.57 5.75 -12.28
N ALA A 117 -0.45 4.43 -12.24
CA ALA A 117 -0.67 3.61 -13.42
C ALA A 117 -2.16 3.60 -13.80
N LYS A 118 -2.44 3.51 -15.10
CA LYS A 118 -3.81 3.40 -15.63
C LYS A 118 -4.53 2.19 -15.02
N LYS A 119 -5.67 2.44 -14.36
CA LYS A 119 -6.40 1.41 -13.61
C LYS A 119 -7.20 0.50 -14.55
N GLN A 120 -6.80 -0.76 -14.66
CA GLN A 120 -7.51 -1.80 -15.39
C GLN A 120 -8.35 -2.67 -14.44
N ARG A 121 -9.38 -2.08 -13.82
CA ARG A 121 -10.15 -2.74 -12.75
C ARG A 121 -10.86 -4.01 -13.22
N SER A 122 -11.50 -3.97 -14.39
CA SER A 122 -12.24 -5.11 -14.96
C SER A 122 -11.35 -6.33 -15.23
N VAL A 123 -10.08 -6.10 -15.60
CA VAL A 123 -9.12 -7.17 -15.88
C VAL A 123 -8.51 -7.72 -14.59
N VAL A 124 -8.16 -6.83 -13.66
CA VAL A 124 -7.39 -7.19 -12.45
C VAL A 124 -8.30 -7.63 -11.30
N ARG A 125 -9.61 -7.31 -11.35
CA ARG A 125 -10.61 -7.63 -10.31
C ARG A 125 -11.90 -8.13 -10.95
N PRO A 126 -11.91 -9.35 -11.50
CA PRO A 126 -13.09 -9.91 -12.16
C PRO A 126 -14.27 -10.18 -11.21
N THR A 127 -14.01 -10.30 -9.90
CA THR A 127 -15.02 -10.57 -8.85
C THR A 127 -15.84 -9.35 -8.39
N ASP A 128 -15.68 -8.19 -9.03
CA ASP A 128 -16.45 -6.97 -8.74
C ASP A 128 -17.75 -6.83 -9.57
N GLN A 129 -18.24 -7.93 -10.18
CA GLN A 129 -19.58 -8.00 -10.80
C GLN A 129 -20.65 -8.37 -9.78
#